data_AF-A0A1U9UTB6-F1
#
_entry.id   AF-A0A1U9UTB6-F1
#
_cell.length_a   1.000
_cell.length_b   1.000
_cell.length_c   1.000
_cell.angle_alpha   90.00
_cell.angle_beta   90.00
_cell.angle_gamma   90.00
#
_symmetry.space_group_name_H-M   'P 1'
#
loop_
_entity.id
_entity.type
_entity.pdbx_description
1 polymer ?
#
loop_
_entity_poly.entity_id
_entity_poly.type
_entity_poly.pdbx_seq_one_letter_code
_entity_poly.pdbx_strand_id
1 'polypeptide(L)'
;MKPIYKKPFVQFVKKAHKPLQLAIEDEVEVVCADPGTGEVKIGDLAGIRVRKFKFNRQEYLIAYRLQGPGRRATGADLEMLWIDFYKVGSHENFCDGLKRYLKAERKE
;
A
#
# COMPACT_ATOMS: atom_id res chain seq x y z
N MET A 1 -0.84 -1.59 -14.21
CA MET A 1 -1.44 -1.76 -12.87
C MET A 1 -1.93 -0.40 -12.39
N LYS A 2 -3.14 -0.28 -11.85
CA LYS A 2 -3.68 1.01 -11.36
C LYS A 2 -3.56 1.13 -9.83
N PRO A 3 -2.86 2.13 -9.28
CA PRO A 3 -2.80 2.34 -7.84
C PRO A 3 -4.07 3.02 -7.30
N ILE A 4 -4.58 2.53 -6.17
CA ILE A 4 -5.65 3.12 -5.37
C ILE A 4 -5.06 3.45 -4.00
N TYR A 5 -5.19 4.69 -3.55
CA TYR A 5 -4.63 5.12 -2.26
C TYR A 5 -5.71 5.20 -1.17
N LYS A 6 -5.54 4.45 -0.08
CA LYS A 6 -6.41 4.52 1.10
C LYS A 6 -6.12 5.78 1.92
N LYS A 7 -7.10 6.19 2.73
CA LYS A 7 -7.02 7.41 3.55
C LYS A 7 -5.73 7.50 4.39
N PRO A 8 -5.26 6.46 5.11
CA PRO A 8 -4.04 6.56 5.91
C PRO A 8 -2.79 6.81 5.08
N PHE A 9 -2.70 6.19 3.90
CA PHE A 9 -1.60 6.40 2.95
C PHE A 9 -1.57 7.87 2.49
N VAL A 10 -2.70 8.38 1.99
CA VAL A 10 -2.80 9.77 1.51
C VAL A 10 -2.48 10.78 2.61
N GLN A 11 -2.95 10.54 3.83
CA GLN A 11 -2.67 11.43 4.98
C GLN A 11 -1.19 11.47 5.35
N PHE A 12 -0.47 10.36 5.25
CA PHE A 12 0.97 10.33 5.49
C PHE A 12 1.72 11.09 4.41
N VAL A 13 1.47 10.78 3.14
CA VAL A 13 2.17 11.42 2.00
C VAL A 13 1.96 12.93 2.01
N LYS A 14 0.72 13.40 2.26
CA LYS A 14 0.43 14.84 2.36
C LYS A 14 1.21 15.57 3.46
N LYS A 15 1.57 14.88 4.55
CA LYS A 15 2.34 15.44 5.67
C LYS A 15 3.85 15.30 5.50
N ALA A 16 4.30 14.43 4.59
CA ALA A 16 5.70 14.24 4.30
C ALA A 16 6.28 15.47 3.57
N HIS A 17 7.59 15.69 3.74
CA HIS A 17 8.33 16.70 2.98
C HIS A 17 8.52 16.23 1.52
N LYS A 18 8.68 17.18 0.60
CA LYS A 18 8.74 16.92 -0.86
C LYS A 18 9.70 15.77 -1.26
N PRO A 19 10.97 15.73 -0.81
CA PRO A 19 11.87 14.60 -1.09
C PRO A 19 11.31 13.22 -0.72
N LEU A 20 10.66 13.09 0.44
CA LEU A 20 10.05 11.83 0.85
C LEU A 20 8.77 11.52 0.06
N GLN A 21 8.01 12.53 -0.36
CA GLN A 21 6.86 12.30 -1.25
C GLN A 21 7.28 11.68 -2.58
N LEU A 22 8.32 12.23 -3.20
CA LEU A 22 8.89 11.71 -4.45
C LEU A 22 9.42 10.28 -4.26
N ALA A 23 10.18 10.04 -3.18
CA ALA A 23 10.67 8.70 -2.86
C ALA A 23 9.53 7.69 -2.66
N ILE A 24 8.38 8.11 -2.09
CA ILE A 24 7.21 7.23 -1.96
C ILE A 24 6.57 6.97 -3.33
N GLU A 25 6.54 7.96 -4.21
CA GLU A 25 6.01 7.84 -5.57
C GLU A 25 6.84 6.87 -6.43
N ASP A 26 8.17 7.02 -6.44
CA ASP A 26 9.09 6.05 -7.06
C ASP A 26 8.82 4.61 -6.57
N GLU A 27 8.62 4.47 -5.25
CA GLU A 27 8.38 3.16 -4.66
C GLU A 27 6.99 2.59 -5.02
N VAL A 28 6.00 3.44 -5.26
CA VAL A 28 4.69 3.03 -5.78
C VAL A 28 4.81 2.57 -7.23
N GLU A 29 5.61 3.25 -8.05
CA GLU A 29 5.85 2.86 -9.45
C GLU A 29 6.50 1.48 -9.53
N VAL A 30 7.52 1.24 -8.69
CA VAL A 30 8.18 -0.08 -8.63
C VAL A 30 7.21 -1.18 -8.18
N VAL A 31 6.34 -0.91 -7.20
CA VAL A 31 5.29 -1.88 -6.78
C VAL A 31 4.24 -2.09 -7.88
N CYS A 32 3.93 -1.07 -8.67
CA CYS A 32 3.02 -1.20 -9.80
C CYS A 32 3.64 -1.98 -10.97
N ALA A 33 4.95 -1.90 -11.15
CA ALA A 33 5.70 -2.64 -12.16
C ALA A 33 5.91 -4.11 -11.75
N ASP A 34 6.31 -4.35 -10.51
CA ASP A 34 6.42 -5.69 -9.94
C ASP A 34 5.79 -5.74 -8.53
N PRO A 35 4.51 -6.15 -8.43
CA PRO A 35 3.84 -6.27 -7.13
C PRO A 35 4.36 -7.46 -6.31
N GLY A 36 5.24 -8.30 -6.87
CA GLY A 36 5.94 -9.38 -6.18
C GLY A 36 7.00 -8.90 -5.19
N THR A 37 7.48 -7.66 -5.32
CA THR A 37 8.56 -7.06 -4.51
C THR A 37 8.29 -6.99 -3.00
N GLY A 38 7.03 -7.06 -2.57
CA GLY A 38 6.64 -6.99 -1.16
C GLY A 38 6.44 -8.35 -0.51
N GLU A 39 6.82 -8.42 0.77
CA GLU A 39 6.66 -9.61 1.60
C GLU A 39 5.19 -9.86 1.94
N VAL A 40 4.69 -11.05 1.64
CA VAL A 40 3.33 -11.46 2.02
C VAL A 40 3.25 -11.59 3.54
N LYS A 41 2.29 -10.90 4.16
CA LYS A 41 2.00 -11.02 5.59
C LYS A 41 0.93 -12.09 5.83
N ILE A 42 1.01 -12.70 7.01
CA ILE A 42 0.12 -13.77 7.49
C ILE A 42 -0.64 -13.31 8.75
N GLY A 43 -1.57 -14.13 9.24
CA GLY A 43 -2.35 -13.83 10.46
C GLY A 43 -3.29 -12.64 10.28
N ASP A 44 -3.30 -11.69 11.23
CA ASP A 44 -4.18 -10.51 11.20
C ASP A 44 -4.00 -9.62 9.95
N LEU A 45 -2.83 -9.69 9.32
CA LEU A 45 -2.45 -8.95 8.12
C LEU A 45 -2.46 -9.84 6.86
N ALA A 46 -3.09 -11.01 6.92
CA ALA A 46 -3.21 -11.90 5.76
C ALA A 46 -3.82 -11.18 4.55
N GLY A 47 -3.19 -11.38 3.38
CA GLY A 47 -3.57 -10.72 2.13
C GLY A 47 -2.96 -9.33 1.93
N ILE A 48 -2.15 -8.83 2.87
CA ILE A 48 -1.34 -7.63 2.68
C ILE A 48 0.09 -8.02 2.32
N ARG A 49 0.69 -7.26 1.41
CA ARG A 49 2.13 -7.25 1.15
C ARG A 49 2.75 -6.01 1.76
N VAL A 50 3.97 -6.13 2.27
CA VAL A 50 4.74 -5.01 2.80
C VAL A 50 6.06 -4.92 2.06
N ARG A 51 6.31 -3.79 1.41
CA ARG A 51 7.61 -3.45 0.82
C ARG A 51 8.37 -2.52 1.75
N LYS A 52 9.65 -2.78 1.95
CA LYS A 52 10.58 -1.98 2.75
C LYS A 52 11.44 -1.14 1.83
N PHE A 53 11.68 0.11 2.20
CA PHE A 53 12.61 0.99 1.51
C PHE A 53 13.33 1.91 2.48
N LYS A 54 14.50 2.40 2.09
CA LYS A 54 15.31 3.30 2.92
C LYS A 54 15.32 4.69 2.30
N PHE A 55 15.09 5.69 3.13
CA PHE A 55 15.20 7.10 2.76
C PHE A 55 15.89 7.85 3.89
N ASN A 56 16.97 8.60 3.59
CA ASN A 56 17.76 9.34 4.57
C ASN A 56 18.14 8.53 5.83
N ARG A 57 18.65 7.30 5.64
CA ARG A 57 19.06 6.36 6.70
C ARG A 57 17.90 5.81 7.56
N GLN A 58 16.67 6.20 7.28
CA GLN A 58 15.47 5.68 7.94
C GLN A 58 14.81 4.60 7.07
N GLU A 59 14.39 3.50 7.68
CA GLU A 59 13.57 2.48 7.02
C GLU A 59 12.09 2.86 7.10
N TYR A 60 11.42 2.74 5.95
CA TYR A 60 10.01 2.95 5.73
C TYR A 60 9.36 1.69 5.16
N LEU A 61 8.06 1.56 5.42
CA LEU A 61 7.24 0.44 5.02
C LEU A 61 6.08 0.95 4.16
N ILE A 62 5.76 0.25 3.08
CA ILE A 62 4.54 0.44 2.28
C ILE A 62 3.71 -0.84 2.35
N ALA A 63 2.50 -0.73 2.88
CA ALA A 63 1.53 -1.81 2.89
C ALA A 63 0.58 -1.68 1.70
N TYR A 64 0.43 -2.75 0.94
CA TYR A 64 -0.45 -2.79 -0.23
C TYR A 64 -1.11 -4.16 -0.41
N ARG A 65 -2.19 -4.22 -1.19
CA ARG A 65 -2.90 -5.44 -1.57
C ARG A 65 -3.13 -5.46 -3.07
N LEU A 66 -2.81 -6.58 -3.72
CA LEU A 66 -3.23 -6.82 -5.09
C LEU A 66 -4.72 -7.12 -5.09
N GLN A 67 -5.46 -6.41 -5.92
CA GLN A 67 -6.82 -6.79 -6.28
C GLN A 67 -6.74 -7.59 -7.59
N GLY A 68 -7.32 -8.79 -7.60
CA GLY A 68 -7.46 -9.56 -8.84
C GLY A 68 -8.33 -8.83 -9.87
N PRO A 69 -8.40 -9.31 -11.13
CA PRO A 69 -9.31 -8.77 -12.13
C PRO A 69 -10.72 -8.74 -11.54
N GLY A 70 -11.23 -7.53 -11.33
CA GLY A 70 -12.23 -7.29 -10.30
C GLY A 70 -13.63 -7.77 -10.68
N ARG A 71 -14.34 -8.32 -9.69
CA ARG A 71 -15.81 -8.43 -9.61
C ARG A 71 -16.56 -7.08 -9.71
N ARG A 72 -15.81 -5.97 -9.88
CA ARG A 72 -16.27 -4.58 -10.08
C ARG A 72 -16.01 -4.06 -11.49
N ALA A 73 -15.42 -4.87 -12.38
CA ALA A 73 -15.26 -4.49 -13.78
C ALA A 73 -16.61 -4.59 -14.49
N THR A 74 -17.29 -3.45 -14.66
CA THR A 74 -18.43 -3.34 -15.58
C THR A 74 -17.88 -2.80 -16.89
N GLY A 75 -17.86 -3.62 -17.95
CA GLY A 75 -17.28 -3.23 -19.25
C GLY A 75 -15.75 -3.40 -19.35
N ALA A 76 -15.12 -2.63 -20.24
CA ALA A 76 -13.75 -2.76 -20.74
C ALA A 76 -12.59 -2.74 -19.71
N ASP A 77 -12.86 -2.69 -18.40
CA ASP A 77 -11.87 -2.69 -17.30
C ASP A 77 -11.56 -4.12 -16.78
N LEU A 78 -12.13 -5.18 -17.39
CA LEU A 78 -11.95 -6.57 -16.96
C LEU A 78 -10.49 -7.04 -16.95
N GLU A 79 -9.64 -6.41 -17.77
CA GLU A 79 -8.22 -6.75 -17.89
C GLU A 79 -7.31 -5.90 -16.98
N MET A 80 -7.85 -4.93 -16.24
CA MET A 80 -7.04 -4.07 -15.38
C MET A 80 -6.84 -4.65 -13.98
N LEU A 81 -5.57 -4.82 -13.63
CA LEU A 81 -5.13 -5.15 -12.27
C LEU A 81 -4.97 -3.87 -11.43
N TRP A 82 -5.51 -3.90 -10.22
CA TRP A 82 -5.49 -2.77 -9.29
C TRP A 82 -4.64 -3.12 -8.06
N ILE A 83 -4.00 -2.10 -7.46
CA ILE A 83 -3.29 -2.22 -6.19
C ILE A 83 -3.86 -1.22 -5.20
N ASP A 84 -4.36 -1.71 -4.07
CA ASP A 84 -4.74 -0.86 -2.95
C ASP A 84 -3.51 -0.59 -2.07
N PHE A 85 -3.06 0.65 -1.99
CA PHE A 85 -2.02 1.12 -1.07
C PHE A 85 -2.67 1.59 0.23
N TYR A 86 -2.38 0.88 1.32
CA TYR A 86 -3.05 1.03 2.60
C TYR A 86 -2.39 2.06 3.52
N LYS A 87 -1.06 1.94 3.69
CA LYS A 87 -0.32 2.72 4.66
C LYS A 87 1.15 2.81 4.26
N VAL A 88 1.74 3.97 4.53
CA VAL A 88 3.20 4.18 4.49
C VAL A 88 3.65 4.81 5.81
N GLY A 89 4.83 4.45 6.29
CA GLY A 89 5.40 5.01 7.52
C GLY A 89 6.62 4.27 8.05
N SER A 90 7.21 4.79 9.13
CA SER A 90 8.31 4.12 9.85
C SER A 90 7.79 2.97 10.74
N HIS A 91 8.72 2.11 11.18
CA HIS A 91 8.43 0.79 11.78
C HIS A 91 7.64 0.83 13.11
N GLU A 92 7.74 1.89 13.92
CA GLU A 92 6.98 2.00 15.17
C GLU A 92 5.48 2.17 14.90
N ASN A 93 4.66 1.26 15.45
CA ASN A 93 3.19 1.26 15.33
C ASN A 93 2.65 1.10 13.89
N PHE A 94 3.49 0.71 12.92
CA PHE A 94 3.04 0.47 11.54
C PHE A 94 1.97 -0.63 11.49
N CYS A 95 2.31 -1.81 12.04
CA CYS A 95 1.47 -3.00 12.03
C CYS A 95 0.17 -2.79 12.81
N ASP A 96 0.21 -2.24 14.03
CA ASP A 96 -1.00 -2.06 14.85
C ASP A 96 -2.00 -1.09 14.21
N GLY A 97 -1.52 0.04 13.70
CA GLY A 97 -2.38 0.98 12.99
C GLY A 97 -2.98 0.38 11.71
N LEU A 98 -2.21 -0.47 11.01
CA LEU A 98 -2.69 -1.16 9.82
C LEU A 98 -3.75 -2.21 10.18
N LYS A 99 -3.53 -3.04 11.21
CA LYS A 99 -4.51 -4.01 11.71
C LYS A 99 -5.83 -3.34 12.09
N ARG A 100 -5.76 -2.21 12.81
CA ARG A 100 -6.95 -1.43 13.19
C ARG A 100 -7.72 -0.94 11.97
N TYR A 101 -7.03 -0.39 10.97
CA TYR A 101 -7.66 0.07 9.73
C TYR A 101 -8.34 -1.08 8.96
N LEU A 102 -7.66 -2.22 8.81
CA LEU A 102 -8.21 -3.40 8.12
C LEU A 102 -9.39 -4.04 8.86
N LYS A 103 -9.47 -3.88 10.19
CA LYS A 103 -10.62 -4.32 10.98
C LYS A 103 -11.82 -3.39 10.82
N ALA A 104 -11.57 -2.09 10.64
CA ALA A 104 -12.62 -1.10 10.36
C ALA A 104 -13.18 -1.29 8.94
N GLU A 105 -12.32 -1.44 7.92
CA GLU A 105 -12.74 -1.66 6.52
C GLU A 105 -13.62 -2.92 6.36
N ARG A 106 -13.42 -3.96 7.20
CA ARG A 106 -14.23 -5.19 7.16
C ARG A 106 -15.60 -5.08 7.84
N LYS A 107 -15.87 -4.00 8.57
CA LYS A 107 -17.14 -3.78 9.27
C LYS A 107 -18.10 -2.84 8.52
N GLU A 108 -17.60 -2.18 7.47
CA GLU A 108 -18.39 -1.40 6.50
C GLU A 108 -18.82 -2.29 5.33
#